data_AF-A0A8C9C3H8-F1
#
_entry.id   AF-A0A8C9C3H8-F1
#
_cell.length_a   1.000
_cell.length_b   1.000
_cell.length_c   1.000
_cell.angle_alpha   90.00
_cell.angle_beta   90.00
_cell.angle_gamma   90.00
#
_symmetry.space_group_name_H-M   'P 1'
#
loop_
_entity.id
_entity.type
_entity.pdbx_description
1 polymer ?
#
loop_
_entity_poly.entity_id
_entity_poly.type
_entity_poly.pdbx_seq_one_letter_code
_entity_poly.pdbx_strand_id
1 'polypeptide(L)' 'KHPSFFRFHMWVPQALGVQQKVLTDNFADVQVSVVDCPNLTKEPLTFPVKGICGKTRIAEVGGVPYLLPLINKKSL' A
#
# COMPACT_ATOMS: atom_id res chain seq x y z
N LYS A 1 23.89 15.46 7.70
CA LYS A 1 23.85 14.01 7.38
C LYS A 1 22.63 13.80 6.49
N HIS A 2 22.82 13.67 5.17
CA HIS A 2 21.71 13.52 4.22
C HIS A 2 20.88 12.27 4.60
N PRO A 3 19.53 12.33 4.58
CA PRO A 3 18.73 11.12 4.67
C PRO A 3 19.02 10.30 3.42
N SER A 4 19.62 9.13 3.60
CA SER A 4 19.88 8.19 2.53
C SER A 4 18.55 7.66 2.03
N PHE A 5 17.99 8.27 0.99
CA PHE A 5 16.82 7.74 0.31
C PHE A 5 17.26 6.53 -0.52
N PHE A 6 16.92 5.34 -0.05
CA PHE A 6 17.19 4.11 -0.78
C PHE A 6 16.02 3.80 -1.70
N ARG A 7 16.33 3.50 -2.96
CA ARG A 7 15.32 3.15 -3.96
C ARG A 7 15.43 1.69 -4.32
N PHE A 8 14.39 0.94 -3.99
CA PHE A 8 14.22 -0.45 -4.42
C PHE A 8 13.26 -0.51 -5.61
N HIS A 9 13.59 -1.34 -6.60
CA HIS A 9 12.71 -1.61 -7.74
C HIS A 9 11.91 -2.89 -7.45
N MET A 10 10.62 -2.72 -7.18
CA MET A 10 9.68 -3.84 -6.98
C MET A 10 9.08 -4.28 -8.32
N TRP A 11 9.12 -5.57 -8.61
CA TRP A 11 8.47 -6.17 -9.77
C TRP A 11 7.11 -6.75 -9.36
N VAL A 12 6.02 -6.26 -9.97
CA VAL A 12 4.62 -6.51 -9.55
C VAL A 12 3.84 -7.61 -10.33
N PRO A 13 4.27 -8.19 -11.46
CA PRO A 13 3.33 -8.68 -12.48
C PRO A 13 2.57 -9.99 -12.23
N GLN A 14 2.62 -10.62 -11.04
CA GLN A 14 1.95 -11.91 -10.79
C GLN A 14 1.00 -11.91 -9.57
N ALA A 15 0.62 -10.74 -9.08
CA ALA A 15 -0.13 -10.60 -7.82
C ALA A 15 -1.53 -11.26 -7.84
N LEU A 16 -2.21 -11.35 -8.98
CA LEU A 16 -3.60 -11.80 -9.07
C LEU A 16 -3.78 -13.28 -8.68
N GLY A 17 -3.01 -14.18 -9.31
CA GLY A 17 -3.15 -15.62 -9.09
C GLY A 17 -2.76 -16.04 -7.68
N VAL A 18 -1.74 -15.39 -7.10
CA VAL A 18 -1.32 -15.63 -5.71
C VAL A 18 -2.39 -15.15 -4.73
N GLN A 19 -2.98 -13.97 -4.93
CA GLN A 19 -4.00 -13.44 -4.05
C GLN A 19 -5.29 -14.28 -4.06
N GLN A 20 -5.77 -14.67 -5.25
CA GLN A 20 -6.96 -15.51 -5.36
C GLN A 20 -6.78 -16.82 -4.57
N LYS A 21 -5.64 -17.50 -4.75
CA LYS A 21 -5.35 -18.75 -4.03
C LYS A 21 -5.35 -18.54 -2.52
N VAL A 22 -4.56 -17.57 -2.03
CA VAL A 22 -4.41 -17.34 -0.58
C VAL A 22 -5.74 -16.93 0.05
N LEU A 23 -6.54 -16.12 -0.63
CA LEU A 23 -7.83 -15.71 -0.10
C LEU A 23 -8.84 -16.87 -0.06
N THR A 24 -8.90 -17.71 -1.10
CA THR A 24 -9.81 -18.87 -1.11
C THR A 24 -9.50 -19.88 -0.01
N ASP A 25 -8.25 -20.00 0.42
CA ASP A 25 -7.87 -20.85 1.56
C ASP A 25 -8.36 -20.30 2.92
N ASN A 26 -8.68 -19.01 3.02
CA ASN A 26 -8.97 -18.32 4.29
C ASN A 26 -10.41 -17.78 4.41
N PHE A 27 -11.13 -17.66 3.29
CA PHE A 27 -12.47 -17.07 3.22
C PHE A 27 -13.42 -17.99 2.46
N ALA A 28 -14.68 -18.06 2.90
CA ALA A 28 -15.67 -18.96 2.32
C ALA A 28 -16.13 -18.54 0.90
N ASP A 29 -16.13 -17.23 0.61
CA ASP A 29 -16.52 -16.67 -0.68
C ASP A 29 -15.47 -15.63 -1.12
N VAL A 30 -14.92 -15.79 -2.32
CA VAL A 30 -13.79 -14.97 -2.81
C VAL A 30 -13.92 -14.70 -4.30
N GLN A 31 -13.85 -13.42 -4.66
CA GLN A 31 -13.72 -12.97 -6.03
C GLN A 31 -12.54 -12.01 -6.16
N VAL A 32 -11.57 -12.36 -7.01
CA VAL A 32 -10.45 -11.46 -7.36
C VAL A 32 -10.40 -11.30 -8.88
N SER A 33 -10.41 -10.05 -9.35
CA SER A 33 -10.38 -9.72 -10.77
C SER A 33 -9.64 -8.42 -11.03
N VAL A 34 -9.16 -8.23 -12.26
CA VAL A 34 -8.65 -6.94 -12.74
C VAL A 34 -9.82 -6.17 -13.31
N VAL A 35 -10.14 -5.05 -12.69
CA VAL A 35 -11.18 -4.12 -13.14
C VAL A 35 -10.59 -2.72 -13.27
N ASP A 36 -11.26 -1.85 -14.03
CA ASP A 36 -10.93 -0.43 -14.04
C ASP A 36 -11.10 0.16 -12.63
N CYS A 37 -10.18 1.06 -12.25
CA CYS A 37 -10.23 1.70 -10.94
C CYS A 37 -11.54 2.50 -10.82
N PRO A 38 -12.40 2.21 -9.84
CA PRO A 38 -13.60 3.00 -9.62
C PRO A 38 -13.24 4.43 -9.20
N ASN A 39 -14.18 5.36 -9.39
CA ASN A 39 -13.94 6.75 -8.98
C ASN A 39 -14.00 6.90 -7.44
N LEU A 40 -12.83 6.98 -6.82
CA LEU A 40 -12.68 7.04 -5.36
C LEU A 40 -13.08 8.39 -4.75
N THR A 41 -13.42 9.42 -5.56
CA THR A 41 -13.94 10.70 -5.03
C THR A 41 -15.38 10.61 -4.54
N LYS A 42 -16.06 9.50 -4.79
CA LYS A 42 -17.44 9.26 -4.39
C LYS A 42 -17.49 8.50 -3.06
N GLU A 43 -18.65 8.53 -2.41
CA GLU A 43 -18.91 7.69 -1.24
C GLU A 43 -18.70 6.21 -1.61
N PRO A 44 -18.17 5.38 -0.70
CA PRO A 44 -17.89 5.65 0.72
C PRO A 44 -16.48 6.22 1.01
N LEU A 45 -15.66 6.45 -0.01
CA LEU A 45 -14.23 6.77 0.18
C LEU A 45 -13.93 8.27 0.19
N THR A 46 -14.61 9.04 -0.68
CA THR A 46 -14.52 10.51 -0.76
C THR A 46 -13.08 11.05 -0.79
N PHE A 47 -12.19 10.33 -1.49
CA PHE A 47 -10.80 10.74 -1.66
C PHE A 47 -10.67 12.03 -2.50
N PRO A 48 -9.59 12.81 -2.31
CA PRO A 48 -9.34 14.02 -3.10
C PRO A 48 -8.99 13.73 -4.57
N VAL A 49 -8.73 12.46 -4.92
CA VAL A 49 -8.34 12.01 -6.27
C VAL A 49 -9.21 10.84 -6.74
N LYS A 50 -9.34 10.69 -8.06
CA LYS A 50 -10.21 9.67 -8.68
C LYS A 50 -9.74 8.23 -8.48
N GLY A 51 -8.45 7.98 -8.24
CA GLY A 51 -7.91 6.63 -8.21
C GLY A 51 -6.50 6.54 -7.65
N ILE A 52 -6.01 5.30 -7.51
CA ILE A 52 -4.68 4.95 -6.98
C ILE A 52 -3.69 4.46 -8.07
N CYS A 53 -4.10 4.54 -9.33
CA CYS A 53 -3.26 4.18 -10.48
C CYS A 53 -2.18 5.25 -10.74
N GLY A 54 -1.11 4.87 -11.43
CA GLY A 54 -0.06 5.79 -11.87
C GLY A 54 1.34 5.30 -11.51
N LYS A 55 2.20 6.20 -11.02
CA LYS A 55 3.57 5.87 -10.60
C LYS A 55 3.60 5.33 -9.17
N THR A 56 2.94 4.20 -8.94
CA THR A 56 2.82 3.58 -7.61
C THR A 56 4.19 3.32 -7.00
N ARG A 57 4.44 3.82 -5.79
CA ARG A 57 5.67 3.62 -5.02
C ARG A 57 5.29 3.49 -3.54
N ILE A 58 6.10 2.76 -2.78
CA ILE A 58 5.99 2.67 -1.33
C ILE A 58 7.13 3.49 -0.74
N ALA A 59 6.83 4.31 0.26
CA ALA A 59 7.81 5.03 1.05
C ALA A 59 7.65 4.62 2.51
N GLU A 60 8.69 4.03 3.08
CA GLU A 60 8.79 3.76 4.51
C GLU A 60 9.51 4.93 5.18
N VAL A 61 8.82 5.65 6.05
CA VAL A 61 9.34 6.84 6.74
C VAL A 61 9.24 6.61 8.23
N GLY A 62 10.37 6.77 8.93
CA GLY A 62 10.41 6.59 10.37
C GLY A 62 10.57 5.12 10.77
N GLY A 63 9.69 4.65 11.65
CA GLY A 63 9.68 3.31 12.22
C GLY A 63 9.26 3.31 13.68
N VAL A 64 8.72 2.18 14.16
CA VAL A 64 8.34 1.98 15.57
C VAL A 64 9.46 2.38 16.57
N PRO A 65 10.76 2.16 16.29
CA PRO A 65 11.84 2.58 17.20
C PRO A 65 11.92 4.08 17.50
N TYR A 66 11.30 4.95 16.68
CA TYR A 66 11.20 6.38 16.99
C TYR A 66 10.09 6.72 17.99
N LEU A 67 9.19 5.78 18.26
CA LEU A 67 8.08 5.96 19.20
C LEU A 67 8.31 5.23 20.53
N LEU A 68 8.99 4.07 20.52
CA LEU A 68 9.07 3.15 21.66
C LEU A 68 10.50 2.73 22.03
N PRO A 69 10.78 2.49 23.33
CA PRO A 69 9.87 2.73 24.46
C PRO A 69 9.75 4.22 24.84
N LEU A 70 10.74 5.03 24.44
CA LEU A 70 10.73 6.47 24.64
C LEU A 70 10.73 7.18 23.28
N ILE A 71 9.84 8.16 23.14
CA ILE A 71 9.64 8.91 21.90
C ILE A 71 10.86 9.76 21.54
N ASN A 72 11.24 9.74 20.26
CA ASN A 72 12.18 10.67 19.66
C ASN A 72 11.41 11.81 18.95
N LYS A 73 11.37 13.01 19.54
CA LYS A 73 10.68 14.16 18.94
C LYS A 73 11.38 14.77 17.73
N LYS A 74 12.62 14.36 17.43
CA LYS A 74 13.43 14.88 16.31
C LYS A 74 13.24 14.09 15.00
N SER A 75 12.38 13.07 14.99
CA SER A 75 12.11 12.23 13.82
C SER A 75 10.92 12.71 12.98
N LEU A 76 10.43 13.93 13.24
CA LEU A 76 9.43 14.66 12.44
C LEU A 76 10.11 15.44 11.31
#